data_AF-A0A392UXD0-F1
#
_entry.id   AF-A0A392UXD0-F1
#
_cell.length_a   1.000
_cell.length_b   1.000
_cell.length_c   1.000
_cell.angle_alpha   90.00
_cell.angle_beta   90.00
_cell.angle_gamma   90.00
#
_symmetry.space_group_name_H-M   'P 1'
#
loop_
_entity.id
_entity.type
_entity.pdbx_description
1 polymer ?
#
loop_
_entity_poly.entity_id
_entity_poly.type
_entity_poly.pdbx_seq_one_letter_code
_entity_poly.pdbx_strand_id
1 'polypeptide(L)' 'HVITPDDIQLRENLSFEVPPVKIVDRKIKWLRTKEIPLVKVIWNETIGDATWELESKMKEQHPELFIDV' A
#
# COMPACT_ATOMS: atom_id res chain seq x y z
N HIS A 1 25.67 17.10 -0.09
CA HIS A 1 24.32 16.92 0.45
C HIS A 1 24.33 15.65 1.29
N VAL A 2 24.21 15.81 2.61
CA VAL A 2 24.08 14.67 3.53
C VAL A 2 22.58 14.47 3.70
N ILE A 3 22.05 13.35 3.20
CA ILE A 3 20.66 12.97 3.44
C ILE A 3 20.67 12.21 4.77
N THR A 4 20.10 12.82 5.80
CA THR A 4 19.78 12.13 7.05
C THR A 4 18.77 11.03 6.75
N PRO A 5 19.06 9.75 7.06
CA PRO A 5 18.10 8.68 6.88
C PRO A 5 17.11 8.75 8.03
N ASP A 6 16.03 9.50 7.85
CA ASP A 6 14.83 9.33 8.67
C ASP A 6 14.30 7.91 8.43
N ASP A 7 14.62 7.01 9.36
CA ASP A 7 13.93 5.75 9.68
C ASP A 7 13.38 4.90 8.51
N ILE A 8 14.12 4.81 7.40
CA ILE A 8 13.70 3.93 6.31
C ILE A 8 14.06 2.50 6.71
N GLN A 9 13.04 1.71 7.08
CA GLN A 9 13.18 0.28 7.36
C GLN A 9 13.65 -0.45 6.09
N LEU A 10 14.96 -0.49 5.90
CA LEU A 10 15.61 -1.16 4.79
C LEU A 10 15.54 -2.66 5.05
N ARG A 11 14.69 -3.38 4.32
CA ARG A 11 14.72 -4.85 4.32
C ARG A 11 16.07 -5.31 3.75
N GLU A 12 16.54 -6.50 4.15
CA GLU A 12 17.87 -7.06 3.76
C GLU A 12 18.10 -7.15 2.24
N ASN A 13 17.03 -7.07 1.44
CA ASN A 13 17.05 -7.03 -0.02
C ASN A 13 17.25 -5.61 -0.61
N LEU A 14 17.60 -4.61 0.20
CA LEU A 14 17.75 -3.19 -0.18
C LEU A 14 16.46 -2.52 -0.71
N SER A 15 15.28 -3.11 -0.49
CA SER A 15 14.02 -2.45 -0.82
C SER A 15 13.61 -1.52 0.34
N PHE A 16 13.34 -0.27 0.02
CA PHE A 16 12.70 0.68 0.93
C PHE A 16 11.20 0.38 0.97
N GLU A 17 10.70 -0.06 2.13
CA GLU A 17 9.27 -0.16 2.34
C GLU A 17 8.77 1.17 2.89
N VAL A 18 8.03 1.91 2.06
CA VAL A 18 7.30 3.08 2.51
C VAL A 18 6.05 2.57 3.23
N PRO A 19 5.83 2.88 4.51
CA PRO A 19 4.63 2.45 5.20
C PRO A 19 3.40 3.11 4.55
N PRO A 20 2.36 2.34 4.22
CA PRO A 20 1.14 2.91 3.66
C PRO A 20 0.41 3.76 4.70
N VAL A 21 -0.17 4.87 4.25
CA VAL A 21 -0.89 5.80 5.12
C VAL A 21 -2.32 5.34 5.35
N LYS A 22 -3.07 5.10 4.27
CA LYS A 22 -4.48 4.72 4.33
C LYS A 22 -5.00 4.16 3.02
N ILE A 23 -6.11 3.43 3.12
CA ILE A 23 -6.90 3.02 1.96
C ILE A 23 -7.95 4.09 1.70
N VAL A 24 -8.01 4.61 0.47
CA VAL A 24 -8.95 5.69 0.09
C VAL A 24 -10.06 5.24 -0.85
N ASP A 25 -9.92 4.07 -1.47
CA ASP A 25 -10.90 3.56 -2.41
C ASP A 25 -10.80 2.04 -2.57
N ARG A 26 -11.88 1.41 -3.03
CA ARG A 26 -11.95 -0.02 -3.33
C ARG A 26 -12.61 -0.24 -4.68
N LYS A 27 -12.07 -1.14 -5.49
CA LYS A 27 -12.66 -1.53 -6.77
C LYS A 27 -12.56 -3.03 -7.00
N ILE A 28 -13.53 -3.58 -7.70
CA ILE A 28 -13.47 -4.96 -8.18
C ILE A 28 -13.17 -4.94 -9.67
N LYS A 29 -12.07 -5.58 -10.06
CA LYS A 29 -11.76 -5.82 -11.47
C LYS A 29 -12.27 -7.19 -11.87
N TRP A 30 -13.19 -7.20 -12.83
CA TRP A 30 -13.71 -8.45 -13.41
C TRP A 30 -12.77 -8.93 -14.51
N LEU A 31 -12.26 -10.15 -14.35
CA LEU A 31 -11.71 -10.94 -15.43
C LEU A 31 -12.78 -11.91 -15.94
N ARG A 32 -12.51 -12.59 -17.07
CA ARG A 32 -13.48 -13.48 -17.74
C ARG A 32 -14.15 -14.51 -16.81
N THR A 33 -13.46 -14.92 -15.73
CA THR A 33 -13.94 -15.96 -14.81
C THR A 33 -13.71 -15.64 -13.34
N LYS A 34 -13.12 -14.49 -13.01
CA LYS A 34 -12.69 -14.17 -11.64
C LYS A 34 -12.86 -12.69 -11.32
N GLU A 35 -13.24 -12.44 -10.09
CA GLU A 35 -13.22 -11.11 -9.47
C GLU A 35 -11.88 -10.89 -8.79
N ILE A 36 -11.28 -9.72 -9.01
CA ILE A 36 -10.06 -9.29 -8.36
C ILE A 36 -10.34 -8.01 -7.57
N PRO A 37 -10.52 -8.09 -6.25
CA PRO A 37 -10.63 -6.93 -5.37
C PRO A 37 -9.29 -6.19 -5.27
N LEU A 38 -9.34 -4.88 -5.50
CA LEU A 38 -8.21 -3.97 -5.42
C LEU A 38 -8.55 -2.83 -4.48
N VAL A 39 -7.56 -2.38 -3.71
CA VAL A 39 -7.65 -1.21 -2.84
C VAL A 39 -6.70 -0.13 -3.34
N LYS A 40 -7.13 1.13 -3.28
CA LYS A 40 -6.27 2.27 -3.55
C LYS A 40 -5.58 2.68 -2.26
N VAL A 41 -4.27 2.50 -2.22
CA VAL A 41 -3.42 2.77 -1.06
C VAL A 41 -2.66 4.07 -1.31
N ILE A 42 -2.72 4.99 -0.34
CA ILE A 42 -1.89 6.19 -0.33
C ILE A 42 -0.58 5.86 0.40
N TRP A 43 0.55 6.08 -0.26
CA TRP A 43 1.89 5.90 0.31
C TRP A 43 2.47 7.20 0.84
N ASN A 44 2.10 8.32 0.21
CA ASN A 44 2.52 9.65 0.65
C ASN A 44 1.44 10.68 0.33
N GLU A 45 0.80 11.23 1.36
CA GLU A 45 -0.25 12.25 1.22
C GLU A 45 0.27 13.58 0.67
N THR A 46 1.54 13.92 0.96
CA THR A 46 2.15 15.20 0.57
C THR A 46 2.31 15.34 -0.94
N ILE A 47 2.71 14.26 -1.60
CA ILE A 47 2.89 14.22 -3.07
C ILE A 47 1.73 13.52 -3.79
N GLY A 48 0.74 13.01 -3.02
CA GLY A 48 -0.41 12.29 -3.56
C GLY A 48 -0.06 10.93 -4.19
N ASP A 49 1.03 10.30 -3.73
CA ASP A 49 1.46 9.02 -4.27
C ASP A 49 0.51 7.90 -3.84
N ALA A 50 0.03 7.16 -4.84
CA ALA A 50 -1.02 6.18 -4.66
C ALA A 50 -0.92 5.04 -5.67
N THR A 51 -1.06 3.80 -5.20
CA THR A 51 -1.12 2.62 -6.07
C THR A 51 -2.40 1.82 -5.83
N TRP A 52 -2.75 0.99 -6.82
CA TRP A 52 -3.81 -0.01 -6.68
C TRP A 52 -3.19 -1.36 -6.34
N GLU A 53 -3.35 -1.82 -5.11
CA GLU A 53 -2.84 -3.10 -4.63
C GLU A 53 -3.96 -4.13 -4.50
N LEU A 54 -3.59 -5.42 -4.49
CA LEU A 54 -4.52 -6.51 -4.18
C LEU A 54 -5.00 -6.38 -2.74
N GLU A 55 -6.32 -6.41 -2.55
CA GLU A 55 -6.90 -6.32 -1.20
C GLU A 55 -6.40 -7.44 -0.29
N SER A 56 -6.30 -8.67 -0.81
CA SER A 56 -5.83 -9.83 -0.03
C SER A 56 -4.39 -9.65 0.45
N LYS A 57 -3.49 -9.19 -0.42
CA LYS A 57 -2.10 -8.88 -0.08
C LYS A 57 -2.04 -7.79 0.97
N MET A 58 -2.90 -6.77 0.86
CA MET A 58 -2.89 -5.66 1.80
C MET A 58 -3.46 -6.01 3.16
N LYS A 59 -4.44 -6.92 3.23
CA LYS A 59 -4.91 -7.50 4.49
C LYS A 59 -3.85 -8.36 5.18
N GLU A 60 -2.98 -9.03 4.42
CA GLU A 60 -1.90 -9.85 4.98
C GLU A 60 -0.73 -9.00 5.49
N GLN A 61 -0.32 -7.98 4.72
CA GLN A 61 0.86 -7.16 5.03
C GLN A 61 0.56 -5.97 5.96
N HIS A 62 -0.62 -5.36 5.80
CA HIS A 62 -1.04 -4.18 6.57
C HIS A 62 -2.49 -4.33 7.06
N PRO A 63 -2.80 -5.35 7.89
CA PRO A 63 -4.14 -5.55 8.44
C PRO A 63 -4.67 -4.33 9.21
N GLU A 64 -3.77 -3.50 9.77
CA GLU A 64 -4.10 -2.26 10.46
C GLU A 64 -4.90 -1.27 9.62
N LEU A 65 -4.72 -1.26 8.30
CA LEU A 65 -5.47 -0.37 7.40
C LEU A 65 -6.94 -0.78 7.20
N PHE A 66 -7.33 -1.94 7.70
CA PHE A 66 -8.66 -2.52 7.52
C PHE A 66 -9.50 -2.56 8.80
N ILE A 67 -9.00 -2.04 9.93
CA ILE A 67 -9.66 -2.13 11.24
C ILE A 67 -10.89 -1.20 11.34
N ASP A 68 -10.96 -0.15 10.53
CA ASP A 68 -12.02 0.88 10.54
C ASP A 68 -13.02 0.83 9.36
N VAL A 69 -13.12 -0.29 8.62
CA VAL A 69 -14.01 -0.39 7.44
C VAL A 69 -15.21 -1.30 7.64
#